data_AF-A0A6L5F766-F1
#
_entry.id   AF-A0A6L5F766-F1
#
_cell.length_a   1.000
_cell.length_b   1.000
_cell.length_c   1.000
_cell.angle_alpha   90.00
_cell.angle_beta   90.00
_cell.angle_gamma   90.00
#
_symmetry.space_group_name_H-M   'P 1'
#
loop_
_entity.id
_entity.type
_entity.pdbx_description
1 polymer ?
#
loop_
_entity_poly.entity_id
_entity_poly.type
_entity_poly.pdbx_seq_one_letter_code
_entity_poly.pdbx_strand_id
1 'polypeptide(L)'
;MDMPTGPMNVDYDQMGTFQGQLRTKIDEFESQCTTMNTELDTLLEQWRGSAGAEAFAGVVQEIKRQIGQLNTNLSNTEAGLGKAVTSYGEHDGQVSTAFTSMVAT
;
A
#
# COMPACT_ATOMS: atom_id res chain seq x y z
N MET A 1 39.14 -6.41 -18.19
CA MET A 1 37.72 -6.80 -18.06
C MET A 1 37.02 -5.60 -17.47
N ASP A 2 36.30 -4.84 -18.29
CA ASP A 2 35.41 -3.79 -17.79
C ASP A 2 34.26 -4.48 -17.05
N MET A 3 34.21 -4.31 -15.73
CA MET A 3 32.96 -4.53 -15.02
C MET A 3 32.03 -3.38 -15.39
N PRO A 4 30.82 -3.64 -15.89
CA PRO A 4 29.88 -2.57 -16.16
C PRO A 4 29.48 -1.92 -14.82
N THR A 5 30.07 -0.78 -14.50
CA THR A 5 29.67 0.11 -13.40
C THR A 5 28.50 1.00 -13.80
N GLY A 6 27.62 0.50 -14.67
CA GLY A 6 26.37 1.19 -14.98
C GLY A 6 25.65 1.42 -13.66
N PRO A 7 25.33 2.67 -13.31
CA PRO A 7 24.94 2.96 -11.94
C PRO A 7 23.66 2.16 -11.65
N MET A 8 23.67 1.38 -10.57
CA MET A 8 22.46 0.85 -9.92
C MET A 8 21.65 2.00 -9.29
N ASN A 9 21.63 3.15 -9.96
CA ASN A 9 20.89 4.34 -9.63
C ASN A 9 19.48 4.19 -10.22
N VAL A 10 18.79 3.12 -9.83
CA VAL A 10 17.34 3.27 -9.62
C VAL A 10 17.29 4.21 -8.42
N ASP A 11 17.26 5.51 -8.70
CA ASP A 11 17.39 6.63 -7.76
C ASP A 11 16.68 6.25 -6.44
N TYR A 12 17.44 6.15 -5.36
CA TYR A 12 16.88 5.96 -4.02
C TYR A 12 15.79 7.02 -3.74
N ASP A 13 16.00 8.22 -4.26
CA ASP A 13 15.04 9.33 -4.24
C ASP A 13 13.76 9.03 -5.02
N GLN A 14 13.86 8.35 -6.18
CA GLN A 14 12.68 7.90 -6.93
C GLN A 14 11.92 6.81 -6.18
N MET A 15 12.61 5.83 -5.58
CA MET A 15 11.96 4.79 -4.77
C MET A 15 11.28 5.37 -3.53
N GLY A 16 11.94 6.28 -2.81
CA GLY A 16 11.36 7.01 -1.68
C GLY A 16 10.15 7.85 -2.11
N THR A 17 10.23 8.50 -3.28
CA THR A 17 9.11 9.26 -3.87
C THR A 17 7.94 8.35 -4.22
N PHE A 18 8.18 7.22 -4.89
CA PHE A 18 7.15 6.25 -5.24
C PHE A 18 6.48 5.66 -3.98
N GLN A 19 7.26 5.36 -2.94
CA GLN A 19 6.74 4.90 -1.67
C GLN A 19 5.84 5.96 -1.02
N GLY A 20 6.27 7.22 -1.00
CA GLY A 20 5.46 8.33 -0.49
C GLY A 20 4.14 8.47 -1.24
N GLN A 21 4.17 8.38 -2.57
CA GLN A 21 2.97 8.41 -3.41
C GLN A 21 2.03 7.22 -3.13
N LEU A 22 2.58 6.01 -2.97
CA LEU A 22 1.81 4.82 -2.63
C LEU A 22 1.17 4.93 -1.25
N ARG A 23 1.89 5.46 -0.26
CA ARG A 23 1.37 5.75 1.08
C ARG A 23 0.17 6.68 1.03
N THR A 24 0.31 7.82 0.34
CA THR A 24 -0.79 8.77 0.18
C THR A 24 -2.00 8.13 -0.50
N LYS A 25 -1.78 7.29 -1.52
CA LYS A 25 -2.87 6.58 -2.19
C LYS A 25 -3.55 5.55 -1.27
N ILE A 26 -2.80 4.84 -0.44
CA ILE A 26 -3.35 3.93 0.58
C ILE A 26 -4.24 4.71 1.55
N ASP A 27 -3.74 5.82 2.11
CA ASP A 27 -4.50 6.65 3.05
C ASP A 27 -5.79 7.21 2.40
N GLU A 28 -5.72 7.64 1.14
CA GLU A 28 -6.90 8.06 0.35
C GLU A 28 -7.92 6.92 0.19
N PHE A 29 -7.46 5.71 -0.14
CA PHE A 29 -8.34 4.55 -0.30
C PHE A 29 -8.98 4.12 1.03
N GLU A 30 -8.25 4.11 2.14
CA GLU A 30 -8.79 3.81 3.46
C GLU A 30 -9.87 4.81 3.88
N SER A 31 -9.64 6.09 3.60
CA SER A 31 -10.62 7.16 3.81
C SER A 31 -11.89 6.93 2.99
N GLN A 32 -11.75 6.66 1.68
CA GLN A 32 -12.88 6.36 0.80
C GLN A 32 -13.67 5.12 1.27
N CYS A 33 -12.99 4.07 1.71
CA CYS A 33 -13.60 2.87 2.26
C CYS A 33 -14.44 3.18 3.52
N THR A 34 -13.93 4.06 4.39
CA THR A 34 -14.63 4.52 5.59
C THR A 34 -15.87 5.34 5.23
N THR A 35 -15.76 6.25 4.26
CA THR A 35 -16.90 7.01 3.73
C THR A 35 -17.96 6.08 3.15
N MET A 36 -17.57 5.14 2.29
CA MET A 36 -18.50 4.16 1.69
C MET A 36 -19.22 3.33 2.77
N ASN A 37 -18.51 2.89 3.81
CA ASN A 37 -19.15 2.16 4.92
C ASN A 37 -20.24 3.00 5.62
N THR A 38 -19.96 4.29 5.84
CA THR A 38 -20.90 5.23 6.48
C THR A 38 -22.12 5.49 5.59
N GLU A 39 -21.90 5.67 4.28
CA GLU A 39 -22.97 5.86 3.30
C GLU A 39 -23.86 4.62 3.18
N LEU A 40 -23.26 3.43 3.18
CA LEU A 40 -23.98 2.16 3.18
C LEU A 40 -24.84 1.98 4.43
N ASP A 41 -24.35 2.35 5.61
CA ASP A 41 -25.15 2.33 6.84
C ASP A 41 -26.32 3.29 6.77
N THR A 42 -26.07 4.49 6.24
CA THR A 42 -27.12 5.51 6.04
C THR A 42 -28.20 5.00 5.08
N LEU A 43 -27.80 4.44 3.94
CA LEU A 43 -28.71 3.87 2.96
C LEU A 43 -29.51 2.70 3.54
N LEU A 44 -28.88 1.84 4.35
CA LEU A 44 -29.53 0.68 4.95
C LEU A 44 -30.60 1.09 5.96
N GLU A 45 -30.35 2.14 6.75
CA GLU A 45 -31.37 2.69 7.64
C GLU A 45 -32.50 3.38 6.85
N GLN A 46 -32.19 4.12 5.79
CA GLN A 46 -33.20 4.76 4.93
C GLN A 46 -34.12 3.76 4.24
N TRP A 47 -33.60 2.59 3.87
CA TRP A 47 -34.38 1.54 3.20
C TRP A 47 -35.09 0.60 4.18
N ARG A 48 -34.89 0.76 5.48
CA ARG A 48 -35.48 -0.10 6.49
C ARG A 48 -37.01 -0.03 6.44
N GLY A 49 -37.66 -1.21 6.42
CA GLY A 49 -39.12 -1.33 6.33
C GLY A 49 -39.70 -1.27 4.92
N SER A 50 -38.86 -1.11 3.88
CA SER A 50 -39.27 -1.23 2.48
C SER A 50 -39.38 -2.69 2.03
N ALA A 51 -40.21 -2.95 1.01
CA ALA A 51 -40.22 -4.25 0.35
C ALA A 51 -38.87 -4.47 -0.37
N GLY A 52 -38.11 -5.47 0.06
CA GLY A 52 -36.76 -5.74 -0.44
C GLY A 52 -35.61 -5.29 0.47
N ALA A 53 -35.90 -4.76 1.66
CA ALA A 53 -34.88 -4.34 2.63
C ALA A 53 -33.87 -5.45 2.98
N GLU A 54 -34.30 -6.71 3.06
CA GLU A 54 -33.41 -7.86 3.33
C GLU A 54 -32.42 -8.12 2.18
N ALA A 55 -32.88 -8.04 0.93
CA ALA A 55 -32.01 -8.21 -0.24
C ALA A 55 -31.00 -7.07 -0.33
N PHE A 56 -31.45 -5.84 -0.07
CA PHE A 56 -30.57 -4.67 0.00
C PHE A 56 -29.53 -4.80 1.12
N ALA A 57 -29.95 -5.23 2.31
CA ALA A 57 -29.03 -5.47 3.42
C ALA A 57 -27.97 -6.53 3.07
N GLY A 58 -28.35 -7.58 2.34
CA GLY A 58 -27.41 -8.58 1.84
C GLY A 58 -26.36 -7.99 0.88
N VAL A 59 -26.79 -7.14 -0.06
CA VAL A 59 -25.87 -6.43 -0.98
C VAL A 59 -24.92 -5.52 -0.19
N VAL A 60 -25.44 -4.75 0.76
CA VAL A 60 -24.62 -3.87 1.62
C VAL A 60 -23.58 -4.69 2.39
N GLN A 61 -23.95 -5.82 2.98
CA GLN A 61 -23.00 -6.68 3.70
C GLN A 61 -21.90 -7.23 2.80
N GLU A 62 -22.22 -7.63 1.57
CA GLU A 62 -21.21 -8.09 0.62
C GLU A 62 -20.25 -6.98 0.21
N ILE A 63 -20.75 -5.76 -0.02
CA ILE A 63 -19.88 -4.60 -0.30
C ILE A 63 -18.96 -4.31 0.88
N LYS A 64 -19.49 -4.32 2.12
CA LYS A 64 -18.68 -4.14 3.34
C LYS A 64 -17.60 -5.21 3.49
N ARG A 65 -17.91 -6.46 3.14
CA ARG A 65 -16.93 -7.56 3.13
C ARG A 65 -15.80 -7.28 2.13
N GLN A 66 -16.13 -6.83 0.92
CA GLN A 66 -15.15 -6.48 -0.11
C GLN A 66 -14.26 -5.30 0.30
N ILE A 67 -14.85 -4.28 0.93
CA ILE A 67 -14.11 -3.15 1.52
C ILE A 67 -13.10 -3.64 2.58
N GLY A 68 -13.52 -4.53 3.49
CA GLY A 68 -12.62 -5.10 4.49
C GLY A 68 -11.46 -5.88 3.88
N GLN A 69 -11.70 -6.58 2.77
CA GLN A 69 -10.66 -7.28 2.02
C GLN A 69 -9.69 -6.32 1.32
N LEU A 70 -10.20 -5.20 0.78
CA LEU A 70 -9.36 -4.14 0.23
C LEU A 70 -8.44 -3.53 1.29
N ASN A 71 -8.97 -3.17 2.47
CA ASN A 71 -8.15 -2.65 3.57
C ASN A 71 -7.05 -3.63 4.00
N THR A 72 -7.37 -4.93 4.07
CA THR A 72 -6.38 -5.96 4.38
C THR A 72 -5.26 -6.02 3.33
N ASN A 73 -5.63 -5.96 2.04
CA ASN A 73 -4.66 -5.97 0.94
C ASN A 73 -3.78 -4.71 0.93
N LEU A 74 -4.36 -3.54 1.24
CA LEU A 74 -3.63 -2.28 1.36
C LEU A 74 -2.61 -2.34 2.50
N SER A 75 -3.01 -2.80 3.69
CA SER A 75 -2.12 -2.97 4.83
C SER A 75 -0.97 -3.95 4.55
N ASN A 76 -1.25 -5.06 3.86
CA ASN A 76 -0.22 -6.00 3.42
C ASN A 76 0.76 -5.38 2.42
N THR A 77 0.25 -4.55 1.50
CA THR A 77 1.06 -3.82 0.52
C THR A 77 1.97 -2.83 1.21
N GLU A 78 1.44 -2.05 2.16
CA GLU A 78 2.21 -1.12 2.98
C GLU A 78 3.35 -1.82 3.74
N ALA A 79 3.05 -2.94 4.40
CA ALA A 79 4.04 -3.74 5.12
C ALA A 79 5.11 -4.32 4.17
N GLY A 80 4.70 -4.77 2.97
CA GLY A 80 5.62 -5.25 1.93
C GLY A 80 6.56 -4.16 1.44
N LEU A 81 6.03 -2.96 1.19
CA LEU A 81 6.81 -1.79 0.79
C LEU A 81 7.81 -1.38 1.89
N GLY A 82 7.38 -1.37 3.15
CA GLY A 82 8.27 -1.08 4.28
C GLY A 82 9.46 -2.05 4.36
N LYS A 83 9.20 -3.36 4.20
CA LYS A 83 10.25 -4.39 4.18
C LYS A 83 11.19 -4.23 2.99
N ALA A 84 10.65 -3.94 1.80
CA ALA A 84 11.47 -3.73 0.60
C ALA A 84 12.44 -2.56 0.81
N VAL A 85 11.95 -1.45 1.36
CA VAL A 85 12.77 -0.24 1.63
C VAL A 85 13.89 -0.54 2.62
N THR A 86 13.59 -1.23 3.72
CA THR A 86 14.63 -1.65 4.69
C THR A 86 15.68 -2.54 4.02
N SER A 87 15.25 -3.54 3.25
CA SER A 87 16.17 -4.46 2.56
C SER A 87 17.06 -3.74 1.53
N TYR A 88 16.52 -2.76 0.81
CA TYR A 88 17.32 -1.97 -0.13
C TYR A 88 18.33 -1.08 0.58
N GLY A 89 17.95 -0.41 1.69
CA GLY A 89 18.87 0.40 2.47
C GLY A 89 20.02 -0.41 3.09
N GLU A 90 19.74 -1.63 3.55
CA GLU A 90 20.77 -2.56 4.04
C GLU A 90 21.74 -3.00 2.93
N HIS A 91 21.21 -3.34 1.75
CA HIS A 91 22.04 -3.74 0.61
C HIS A 91 22.95 -2.59 0.14
N ASP A 92 22.46 -1.36 0.09
CA ASP A 92 23.26 -0.19 -0.28
C ASP A 92 24.38 0.07 0.73
N GLY A 93 24.09 0.01 2.03
CA GLY A 93 25.10 0.13 3.08
C GLY A 93 26.20 -0.94 3.00
N GLN A 94 25.83 -2.17 2.64
CA GLN A 94 26.77 -3.27 2.42
C GLN A 94 27.65 -3.02 1.19
N VAL A 95 27.07 -2.59 0.06
CA VAL A 95 27.81 -2.26 -1.16
C VAL A 95 28.78 -1.10 -0.93
N SER A 96 28.35 -0.04 -0.26
CA SER A 96 29.18 1.12 0.09
C SER A 96 30.36 0.75 0.99
N THR A 97 30.11 -0.10 2.00
CA THR A 97 31.15 -0.63 2.88
C THR A 97 32.16 -1.51 2.13
N ALA A 98 31.67 -2.38 1.25
CA ALA A 98 32.50 -3.25 0.43
C ALA A 98 33.38 -2.45 -0.54
N PHE A 99 32.82 -1.43 -1.19
CA PHE A 99 33.57 -0.54 -2.09
C PHE A 99 34.66 0.23 -1.33
N THR A 100 34.32 0.82 -0.18
CA THR A 100 35.28 1.55 0.65
C THR A 100 36.45 0.64 1.08
N SER A 101 36.15 -0.59 1.46
CA SER A 101 37.16 -1.58 1.85
C SER A 101 38.06 -1.99 0.68
N MET A 102 37.49 -2.15 -0.52
CA MET A 102 38.22 -2.52 -1.73
C MET A 102 39.16 -1.41 -2.23
N VAL A 103 38.77 -0.13 -2.08
CA VAL A 103 39.61 1.01 -2.49
C VAL A 103 40.68 1.34 -1.45
N ALA A 104 40.50 0.94 -0.19
CA ALA A 104 41.47 1.14 0.88
C ALA A 104 42.62 0.10 0.90
N THR A 105 42.60 -0.89 0.00
CA THR A 105 43.62 -1.95 -0.12
C THR A 105 44.50 -1.72 -1.35
#